data_AF-A0A7X3Z8P0-F1
#
_entry.id   AF-A0A7X3Z8P0-F1
#
_cell.length_a   1.000
_cell.length_b   1.000
_cell.length_c   1.000
_cell.angle_alpha   90.00
_cell.angle_beta   90.00
_cell.angle_gamma   90.00
#
_symmetry.space_group_name_H-M   'P 1'
#
loop_
_entity.id
_entity.type
_entity.pdbx_description
1 polymer ?
#
loop_
_entity_poly.entity_id
_entity_poly.type
_entity_poly.pdbx_seq_one_letter_code
_entity_poly.pdbx_strand_id
1 'polypeptide(L)'
;MTPAPALAAEQPICGIAVDMGSGLGAALRDARGDAARDDDLFAFKRIVAETMSRAATTLLVDAEYGRDLLSSIHEPCVPILAYEADVYRIADEDRMTVLPDNLKIADYAALGVGVLKFFLYYAPDDEPGINLRKHALVRRIGEECRVEGIQFVFEPLVYDSAVPDTASAAFARLNTSLVERATRVFAAAEFCIDLLKVELPVSLGHVEGIGEPTMSVAEAKHAFRTAAEAAGDIPILYLSAGVTFGQFEAGLKMARRAGVKPAGFMCGRAAWSDAIEVFGTKGQDATMGWMASEGLRRLERLAEALQ
;
A
#
# COMPACT_ATOMS: atom_id res chain seq x y z
N MET A 1 16.74 8.47 -24.30
CA MET A 1 16.61 8.27 -22.84
C MET A 1 16.43 6.79 -22.60
N THR A 2 17.11 6.22 -21.62
CA THR A 2 16.81 4.87 -21.13
C THR A 2 15.39 4.89 -20.55
N PRO A 3 14.53 3.92 -20.85
CA PRO A 3 13.20 3.86 -20.25
C PRO A 3 13.33 3.78 -18.72
N ALA A 4 12.44 4.47 -18.00
CA ALA A 4 12.41 4.42 -16.55
C ALA A 4 12.17 2.97 -16.08
N PRO A 5 12.74 2.56 -14.93
CA PRO A 5 12.56 1.21 -14.42
C PRO A 5 11.08 0.94 -14.11
N ALA A 6 10.63 -0.28 -14.40
CA ALA A 6 9.28 -0.78 -14.12
C ALA A 6 9.35 -2.03 -13.24
N LEU A 7 8.25 -2.39 -12.59
CA LEU A 7 8.16 -3.61 -11.81
C LEU A 7 8.07 -4.82 -12.75
N ALA A 8 8.97 -5.77 -12.58
CA ALA A 8 8.94 -7.06 -13.26
C ALA A 8 8.34 -8.12 -12.32
N ALA A 9 7.31 -8.83 -12.77
CA ALA A 9 6.66 -9.90 -12.00
C ALA A 9 7.47 -11.22 -11.97
N GLU A 10 8.65 -11.27 -12.61
CA GLU A 10 9.51 -12.46 -12.67
C GLU A 10 10.16 -12.80 -11.31
N GLN A 11 10.22 -11.84 -10.39
CA GLN A 11 10.62 -12.03 -9.00
C GLN A 11 9.56 -11.48 -8.04
N PRO A 12 9.42 -12.03 -6.83
CA PRO A 12 8.49 -11.50 -5.84
C PRO A 12 8.79 -10.03 -5.53
N ILE A 13 7.80 -9.17 -5.75
CA ILE A 13 7.88 -7.75 -5.42
C ILE A 13 7.84 -7.63 -3.89
N CYS A 14 8.97 -7.28 -3.29
CA CYS A 14 9.11 -6.96 -1.88
C CYS A 14 9.18 -5.44 -1.75
N GLY A 15 8.02 -4.80 -1.63
CA GLY A 15 7.88 -3.34 -1.67
C GLY A 15 7.74 -2.70 -0.29
N ILE A 16 8.34 -1.52 -0.14
CA ILE A 16 8.15 -0.64 1.04
C ILE A 16 7.36 0.60 0.64
N ALA A 17 6.39 0.98 1.47
CA ALA A 17 5.59 2.19 1.29
C ALA A 17 5.87 3.19 2.42
N VAL A 18 6.15 4.44 2.05
CA VAL A 18 6.31 5.58 2.96
C VAL A 18 5.62 6.82 2.40
N ASP A 19 4.55 6.63 1.63
CA ASP A 19 3.71 7.67 1.01
C ASP A 19 2.69 8.31 1.96
N MET A 20 2.68 7.96 3.24
CA MET A 20 1.77 8.56 4.22
C MET A 20 2.19 9.99 4.55
N GLY A 21 1.27 10.96 4.46
CA GLY A 21 1.56 12.36 4.81
C GLY A 21 1.19 12.69 6.25
N SER A 22 0.15 13.49 6.43
CA SER A 22 -0.33 14.13 7.66
C SER A 22 -0.55 13.15 8.81
N GLY A 23 -1.05 11.94 8.54
CA GLY A 23 -1.21 10.90 9.55
C GLY A 23 0.13 10.43 10.15
N LEU A 24 1.15 10.24 9.31
CA LEU A 24 2.51 9.93 9.78
C LEU A 24 3.14 11.15 10.47
N GLY A 25 2.94 12.35 9.92
CA GLY A 25 3.40 13.59 10.53
C GLY A 25 2.84 13.79 11.95
N ALA A 26 1.56 13.48 12.17
CA ALA A 26 0.92 13.54 13.48
C ALA A 26 1.56 12.53 14.45
N ALA A 27 1.72 11.27 14.03
CA ALA A 27 2.35 10.24 14.86
C ALA A 27 3.80 10.60 15.26
N LEU A 28 4.58 11.19 14.35
CA LEU A 28 5.94 11.65 14.64
C LEU A 28 5.96 12.84 15.61
N ARG A 29 5.04 13.81 15.44
CA ARG A 29 4.89 14.93 16.38
C ARG A 29 4.53 14.44 17.78
N ASP A 30 3.57 13.53 17.89
CA ASP A 30 3.15 12.95 19.16
C ASP A 30 4.31 12.21 19.85
N ALA A 31 5.07 11.40 19.10
CA ALA A 31 6.23 10.68 19.63
C ALA A 31 7.38 11.60 20.07
N ARG A 32 7.51 12.79 19.46
CA ARG A 32 8.55 13.78 19.81
C ARG A 32 8.13 14.76 20.90
N GLY A 33 6.84 14.98 21.11
CA GLY A 33 6.33 16.00 22.03
C GLY A 33 6.94 17.37 21.76
N ASP A 34 7.46 18.02 22.80
CA ASP A 34 8.08 19.35 22.73
C ASP A 34 9.31 19.43 21.80
N ALA A 35 9.90 18.28 21.45
CA ALA A 35 11.05 18.23 20.55
C ALA A 35 10.66 18.18 19.06
N ALA A 36 9.36 18.20 18.71
CA ALA A 36 8.88 18.11 17.33
C ALA A 36 9.36 19.29 16.48
N ARG A 37 9.63 19.01 15.20
CA ARG A 37 10.15 19.93 14.19
C ARG A 37 9.36 19.78 12.90
N ASP A 38 9.31 20.87 12.12
CA ASP A 38 8.60 20.90 10.85
C ASP A 38 9.20 19.94 9.81
N ASP A 39 10.50 19.64 9.91
CA ASP A 39 11.24 18.76 9.00
C ASP A 39 11.20 17.27 9.39
N ASP A 40 10.54 16.90 10.50
CA ASP A 40 10.57 15.52 11.00
C ASP A 40 9.94 14.51 10.03
N LEU A 41 8.84 14.87 9.37
CA LEU A 41 8.18 13.99 8.40
C LEU A 41 9.10 13.66 7.23
N PHE A 42 9.73 14.70 6.65
CA PHE A 42 10.68 14.53 5.56
C PHE A 42 11.91 13.73 6.02
N ALA A 43 12.47 14.06 7.18
CA ALA A 43 13.63 13.37 7.72
C ALA A 43 13.36 11.87 7.96
N PHE A 44 12.19 11.53 8.50
CA PHE A 44 11.79 10.14 8.70
C PHE A 44 11.64 9.40 7.36
N LYS A 45 10.92 9.99 6.38
CA LYS A 45 10.76 9.41 5.03
C LYS A 45 12.10 9.16 4.35
N ARG A 46 13.03 10.11 4.47
CA ARG A 46 14.39 9.99 3.94
C ARG A 46 15.15 8.83 4.57
N ILE A 47 15.07 8.64 5.89
CA ILE A 47 15.67 7.48 6.57
C ILE A 47 15.08 6.18 6.02
N VAL A 48 13.76 6.09 5.84
CA VAL A 48 13.12 4.89 5.25
C VAL A 48 13.66 4.64 3.84
N ALA A 49 13.72 5.68 3.01
CA ALA A 49 14.23 5.61 1.64
C ALA A 49 15.69 5.14 1.58
N GLU A 50 16.60 5.78 2.33
CA GLU A 50 18.05 5.50 2.31
C GLU A 50 18.40 4.10 2.88
N THR A 51 17.60 3.61 3.83
CA THR A 51 17.88 2.32 4.49
C THR A 51 17.17 1.16 3.80
N MET A 52 15.85 1.22 3.64
CA MET A 52 15.05 0.07 3.24
C MET A 52 15.13 -0.23 1.75
N SER A 53 15.40 0.78 0.90
CA SER A 53 15.64 0.56 -0.54
C SER A 53 16.83 -0.35 -0.83
N ARG A 54 17.75 -0.54 0.12
CA ARG A 54 18.92 -1.42 -0.05
C ARG A 54 18.56 -2.90 -0.17
N ALA A 55 17.39 -3.30 0.31
CA ALA A 55 16.91 -4.67 0.25
C ALA A 55 15.51 -4.80 -0.38
N ALA A 56 14.75 -3.70 -0.46
CA ALA A 56 13.45 -3.71 -1.12
C ALA A 56 13.62 -3.72 -2.64
N THR A 57 12.73 -4.44 -3.33
CA THR A 57 12.67 -4.41 -4.80
C THR A 57 12.07 -3.10 -5.32
N THR A 58 11.25 -2.45 -4.51
CA THR A 58 10.58 -1.19 -4.86
C THR A 58 10.26 -0.36 -3.63
N LEU A 59 10.22 0.96 -3.79
CA LEU A 59 9.88 1.89 -2.72
C LEU A 59 8.89 2.96 -3.22
N LEU A 60 7.76 3.06 -2.54
CA LEU A 60 6.67 4.00 -2.81
C LEU A 60 6.80 5.25 -1.91
N VAL A 61 6.86 6.43 -2.55
CA VAL A 61 6.86 7.76 -1.92
C VAL A 61 5.67 8.61 -2.40
N ASP A 62 5.31 9.63 -1.63
CA ASP A 62 4.16 10.49 -1.87
C ASP A 62 4.39 11.61 -2.89
N ALA A 63 3.32 12.28 -3.34
CA ALA A 63 3.41 13.38 -4.31
C ALA A 63 4.02 14.68 -3.75
N GLU A 64 4.04 14.86 -2.42
CA GLU A 64 4.50 16.08 -1.76
C GLU A 64 6.02 16.10 -1.61
N TYR A 65 6.58 15.10 -0.92
CA TYR A 65 8.02 14.95 -0.68
C TYR A 65 8.72 13.97 -1.62
N GLY A 66 7.97 13.15 -2.35
CA GLY A 66 8.54 12.03 -3.10
C GLY A 66 9.56 12.47 -4.13
N ARG A 67 9.35 13.60 -4.80
CA ARG A 67 10.31 14.16 -5.77
C ARG A 67 11.69 14.40 -5.17
N ASP A 68 11.74 14.93 -3.96
CA ASP A 68 13.00 15.20 -3.24
C ASP A 68 13.61 13.92 -2.64
N LEU A 69 12.79 12.87 -2.46
CA LEU A 69 13.22 11.57 -1.93
C LEU A 69 13.71 10.60 -3.01
N LEU A 70 13.42 10.84 -4.30
CA LEU A 70 13.81 9.94 -5.39
C LEU A 70 15.32 9.65 -5.39
N SER A 71 16.16 10.66 -5.14
CA SER A 71 17.62 10.49 -5.07
C SER A 71 18.11 9.70 -3.85
N SER A 72 17.25 9.49 -2.85
CA SER A 72 17.55 8.69 -1.67
C SER A 72 17.24 7.20 -1.84
N ILE A 73 16.60 6.81 -2.94
CA ILE A 73 16.26 5.41 -3.24
C ILE A 73 17.46 4.77 -3.94
N HIS A 74 18.03 3.73 -3.32
CA HIS A 74 19.19 3.03 -3.87
C HIS A 74 18.80 2.08 -5.00
N GLU A 75 19.52 2.15 -6.13
CA GLU A 75 19.45 1.09 -7.14
C GLU A 75 19.87 -0.27 -6.54
N PRO A 76 19.24 -1.40 -6.94
CA PRO A 76 18.27 -1.54 -8.03
C PRO A 76 16.80 -1.35 -7.61
N CYS A 77 16.52 -0.75 -6.44
CA CYS A 77 15.15 -0.53 -5.96
C CYS A 77 14.37 0.39 -6.93
N VAL A 78 13.25 -0.09 -7.46
CA VAL A 78 12.42 0.66 -8.40
C VAL A 78 11.61 1.72 -7.63
N PRO A 79 11.76 3.03 -7.92
CA PRO A 79 10.93 4.04 -7.30
C PRO A 79 9.50 4.01 -7.83
N ILE A 80 8.52 4.20 -6.93
CA ILE A 80 7.12 4.42 -7.27
C ILE A 80 6.72 5.76 -6.67
N LEU A 81 6.03 6.59 -7.46
CA LEU A 81 5.51 7.88 -7.00
C LEU A 81 3.99 7.85 -6.96
N ALA A 82 3.42 8.18 -5.80
CA ALA A 82 1.99 8.28 -5.60
C ALA A 82 1.38 9.44 -6.41
N TYR A 83 0.16 9.26 -6.90
CA TYR A 83 -0.59 10.23 -7.70
C TYR A 83 -1.89 10.66 -7.02
N GLU A 84 -1.81 10.85 -5.72
CA GLU A 84 -2.86 11.41 -4.90
C GLU A 84 -2.30 12.51 -4.00
N ALA A 85 -3.14 13.45 -3.63
CA ALA A 85 -2.84 14.41 -2.58
C ALA A 85 -3.05 13.75 -1.21
N ASP A 86 -2.30 14.21 -0.21
CA ASP A 86 -2.51 13.84 1.20
C ASP A 86 -3.72 14.57 1.80
N VAL A 87 -4.89 14.40 1.16
CA VAL A 87 -6.16 14.99 1.57
C VAL A 87 -7.22 13.89 1.58
N TYR A 88 -7.34 13.25 2.75
CA TYR A 88 -8.29 12.16 2.95
C TYR A 88 -9.69 12.71 3.23
N ARG A 89 -10.57 12.60 2.25
CA ARG A 89 -12.00 12.98 2.36
C ARG A 89 -12.85 11.86 2.97
N ILE A 90 -12.38 11.22 4.04
CA ILE A 90 -13.05 10.05 4.65
C ILE A 90 -14.45 10.41 5.19
N ALA A 91 -14.65 11.67 5.59
CA ALA A 91 -15.92 12.18 6.08
C ALA A 91 -16.91 12.54 4.96
N ASP A 92 -16.44 12.69 3.72
CA ASP A 92 -17.31 12.98 2.58
C ASP A 92 -18.05 11.71 2.16
N GLU A 93 -19.29 11.85 1.71
CA GLU A 93 -20.14 10.73 1.31
C GLU A 93 -19.48 9.85 0.23
N ASP A 94 -18.80 10.47 -0.74
CA ASP A 94 -18.18 9.73 -1.84
C ASP A 94 -16.74 9.31 -1.58
N ARG A 95 -16.10 9.80 -0.52
CA ARG A 95 -14.68 9.56 -0.17
C ARG A 95 -13.73 9.68 -1.38
N MET A 96 -14.03 10.61 -2.30
CA MET A 96 -13.26 10.75 -3.53
C MET A 96 -11.81 11.14 -3.21
N THR A 97 -10.84 10.35 -3.70
CA THR A 97 -9.42 10.70 -3.59
C THR A 97 -9.12 11.93 -4.43
N VAL A 98 -8.39 12.86 -3.83
CA VAL A 98 -7.96 14.10 -4.47
C VAL A 98 -6.65 13.87 -5.21
N LEU A 99 -6.54 14.42 -6.43
CA LEU A 99 -5.30 14.39 -7.20
C LEU A 99 -4.36 15.53 -6.75
N PRO A 100 -3.04 15.36 -6.87
CA PRO A 100 -2.10 16.43 -6.54
C PRO A 100 -2.21 17.59 -7.54
N ASP A 101 -2.20 18.84 -7.04
CA ASP A 101 -2.27 20.04 -7.89
C ASP A 101 -0.94 20.33 -8.62
N ASN A 102 0.18 19.84 -8.08
CA ASN A 102 1.54 20.19 -8.49
C ASN A 102 2.26 19.03 -9.20
N LEU A 103 1.56 17.95 -9.56
CA LEU A 103 2.13 16.78 -10.23
C LEU A 103 1.16 16.31 -11.32
N LYS A 104 1.68 16.04 -12.51
CA LYS A 104 0.94 15.44 -13.63
C LYS A 104 1.60 14.12 -14.02
N ILE A 105 0.83 13.21 -14.61
CA ILE A 105 1.36 11.92 -15.09
C ILE A 105 2.48 12.12 -16.11
N ALA A 106 2.37 13.12 -16.99
CA ALA A 106 3.42 13.50 -17.95
C ALA A 106 4.75 13.95 -17.30
N ASP A 107 4.77 14.31 -16.01
CA ASP A 107 6.01 14.69 -15.31
C ASP A 107 6.85 13.46 -14.92
N TYR A 108 6.26 12.26 -14.83
CA TYR A 108 6.90 11.05 -14.30
C TYR A 108 8.15 10.65 -15.09
N ALA A 109 8.08 10.73 -16.43
CA ALA A 109 9.22 10.40 -17.30
C ALA A 109 10.43 11.33 -17.06
N ALA A 110 10.19 12.63 -16.84
CA ALA A 110 11.24 13.60 -16.54
C ALA A 110 11.82 13.41 -15.13
N LEU A 111 11.03 12.87 -14.20
CA LEU A 111 11.46 12.47 -12.86
C LEU A 111 12.21 11.13 -12.84
N GLY A 112 12.27 10.41 -13.96
CA GLY A 112 12.89 9.08 -14.03
C GLY A 112 12.09 7.98 -13.32
N VAL A 113 10.78 8.20 -13.09
CA VAL A 113 9.89 7.26 -12.42
C VAL A 113 9.02 6.57 -13.46
N GLY A 114 9.09 5.23 -13.55
CA GLY A 114 8.33 4.44 -14.51
C GLY A 114 7.03 3.86 -13.97
N VAL A 115 6.75 4.07 -12.68
CA VAL A 115 5.63 3.44 -11.98
C VAL A 115 4.86 4.50 -11.19
N LEU A 116 3.56 4.59 -11.50
CA LEU A 116 2.59 5.41 -10.80
C LEU A 116 1.75 4.54 -9.89
N LYS A 117 1.52 5.02 -8.67
CA LYS A 117 0.52 4.45 -7.78
C LYS A 117 -0.62 5.44 -7.58
N PHE A 118 -1.86 4.96 -7.58
CA PHE A 118 -3.03 5.73 -7.16
C PHE A 118 -3.91 4.90 -6.23
N PHE A 119 -4.41 5.48 -5.14
CA PHE A 119 -5.41 4.82 -4.30
C PHE A 119 -6.79 5.49 -4.38
N LEU A 120 -7.86 4.70 -4.17
CA LEU A 120 -9.16 5.27 -3.83
C LEU A 120 -9.95 4.42 -2.85
N TYR A 121 -10.82 5.09 -2.08
CA TYR A 121 -11.81 4.40 -1.25
C TYR A 121 -12.96 3.87 -2.09
N TYR A 122 -13.24 2.57 -2.00
CA TYR A 122 -14.25 1.92 -2.81
C TYR A 122 -15.19 1.04 -1.98
N ALA A 123 -16.48 1.35 -2.02
CA ALA A 123 -17.51 0.42 -1.57
C ALA A 123 -18.28 -0.07 -2.80
N PRO A 124 -18.28 -1.39 -3.09
CA PRO A 124 -19.06 -1.94 -4.21
C PRO A 124 -20.56 -1.63 -4.11
N ASP A 125 -21.06 -1.38 -2.90
CA ASP A 125 -22.46 -1.09 -2.59
C ASP A 125 -22.78 0.42 -2.46
N ASP A 126 -21.82 1.31 -2.74
CA ASP A 126 -22.09 2.74 -2.86
C ASP A 126 -23.15 3.02 -3.93
N GLU A 127 -23.78 4.19 -3.82
CA GLU A 127 -24.71 4.70 -4.84
C GLU A 127 -24.07 4.63 -6.25
N PRO A 128 -24.79 4.11 -7.27
CA PRO A 128 -24.23 3.90 -8.60
C PRO A 128 -23.57 5.14 -9.22
N GLY A 129 -24.12 6.34 -9.02
CA GLY A 129 -23.54 7.60 -9.45
C GLY A 129 -22.23 7.97 -8.75
N ILE A 130 -22.02 7.59 -7.49
CA ILE A 130 -20.73 7.68 -6.79
C ILE A 130 -19.71 6.76 -7.48
N ASN A 131 -20.05 5.49 -7.64
CA ASN A 131 -19.15 4.50 -8.24
C ASN A 131 -18.84 4.82 -9.72
N LEU A 132 -19.79 5.36 -10.47
CA LEU A 132 -19.56 5.83 -11.84
C LEU A 132 -18.47 6.91 -11.91
N ARG A 133 -18.46 7.87 -10.96
CA ARG A 133 -17.41 8.91 -10.90
C ARG A 133 -16.06 8.30 -10.52
N LYS A 134 -16.02 7.38 -9.56
CA LYS A 134 -14.78 6.66 -9.16
C LYS A 134 -14.20 5.87 -10.34
N HIS A 135 -15.04 5.12 -11.06
CA HIS A 135 -14.62 4.39 -12.26
C HIS A 135 -14.11 5.31 -13.37
N ALA A 136 -14.79 6.43 -13.62
CA ALA A 136 -14.36 7.42 -14.60
C ALA A 136 -12.98 8.02 -14.26
N LEU A 137 -12.71 8.29 -12.98
CA LEU A 137 -11.43 8.77 -12.50
C LEU A 137 -10.31 7.74 -12.74
N VAL A 138 -10.51 6.48 -12.34
CA VAL A 138 -9.51 5.42 -12.53
C VAL A 138 -9.26 5.15 -14.01
N ARG A 139 -10.32 5.08 -14.83
CA ARG A 139 -10.20 4.90 -16.28
C ARG A 139 -9.34 6.00 -16.91
N ARG A 140 -9.59 7.26 -16.53
CA ARG A 140 -8.79 8.41 -17.02
C ARG A 140 -7.32 8.26 -16.64
N ILE A 141 -7.02 7.95 -15.37
CA ILE A 141 -5.63 7.77 -14.90
C ILE A 141 -4.95 6.64 -15.67
N GLY A 142 -5.61 5.49 -15.82
CA GLY A 142 -5.07 4.36 -16.55
C GLY A 142 -4.81 4.67 -18.04
N GLU A 143 -5.73 5.38 -18.70
CA GLU A 143 -5.55 5.83 -20.08
C GLU A 143 -4.35 6.78 -20.23
N GLU A 144 -4.20 7.74 -19.31
CA GLU A 144 -3.07 8.67 -19.27
C GLU A 144 -1.74 7.93 -19.01
N CYS A 145 -1.69 7.01 -18.04
CA CYS A 145 -0.52 6.14 -17.79
C CYS A 145 -0.12 5.37 -19.05
N ARG A 146 -1.09 4.78 -19.76
CA ARG A 146 -0.84 4.03 -21.00
C ARG A 146 -0.28 4.93 -22.11
N VAL A 147 -0.74 6.18 -22.22
CA VAL A 147 -0.24 7.16 -23.21
C VAL A 147 1.19 7.58 -22.88
N GLU A 148 1.49 7.81 -21.61
CA GLU A 148 2.81 8.26 -21.14
C GLU A 148 3.82 7.10 -20.97
N GLY A 149 3.39 5.84 -21.14
CA GLY A 149 4.24 4.67 -20.97
C GLY A 149 4.63 4.41 -19.51
N ILE A 150 3.75 4.76 -18.58
CA ILE A 150 3.90 4.60 -17.13
C ILE A 150 3.13 3.38 -16.66
N GLN A 151 3.76 2.52 -15.86
CA GLN A 151 3.10 1.38 -15.26
C GLN A 151 2.14 1.84 -14.15
N PHE A 152 0.91 1.35 -14.16
CA PHE A 152 -0.14 1.75 -13.24
C PHE A 152 -0.40 0.71 -12.13
N VAL A 153 -0.03 1.06 -10.90
CA VAL A 153 -0.40 0.34 -9.68
C VAL A 153 -1.64 0.98 -9.06
N PHE A 154 -2.74 0.24 -8.97
CA PHE A 154 -3.98 0.75 -8.40
C PHE A 154 -4.30 0.12 -7.05
N GLU A 155 -4.64 0.95 -6.06
CA GLU A 155 -4.95 0.57 -4.68
C GLU A 155 -6.41 0.89 -4.32
N PRO A 156 -7.36 -0.04 -4.53
CA PRO A 156 -8.70 0.10 -3.97
C PRO A 156 -8.69 -0.23 -2.48
N LEU A 157 -8.99 0.76 -1.63
CA LEU A 157 -9.20 0.58 -0.20
C LEU A 157 -10.68 0.40 0.07
N VAL A 158 -11.09 -0.76 0.60
CA VAL A 158 -12.50 -1.04 0.77
C VAL A 158 -13.07 -0.43 2.04
N TYR A 159 -14.34 -0.06 1.99
CA TYR A 159 -15.08 0.38 3.17
C TYR A 159 -16.55 0.01 3.05
N ASP A 160 -17.27 0.21 4.14
CA ASP A 160 -18.73 0.12 4.20
C ASP A 160 -19.28 1.31 4.99
N SER A 161 -20.22 2.06 4.41
CA SER A 161 -20.79 3.26 5.05
C SER A 161 -21.65 2.94 6.28
N ALA A 162 -22.24 1.74 6.34
CA ALA A 162 -23.00 1.28 7.50
C ALA A 162 -22.09 0.68 8.59
N VAL A 163 -20.87 0.26 8.24
CA VAL A 163 -19.86 -0.27 9.18
C VAL A 163 -18.55 0.54 9.06
N PRO A 164 -18.51 1.78 9.57
CA PRO A 164 -17.38 2.68 9.38
C PRO A 164 -16.12 2.30 10.17
N ASP A 165 -16.26 1.52 11.24
CA ASP A 165 -15.13 1.00 12.02
C ASP A 165 -14.54 -0.23 11.33
N THR A 166 -13.44 -0.02 10.59
CA THR A 166 -12.72 -1.07 9.85
C THR A 166 -11.99 -2.05 10.76
N ALA A 167 -11.80 -1.74 12.05
CA ALA A 167 -11.22 -2.65 13.03
C ALA A 167 -12.27 -3.56 13.69
N SER A 168 -13.57 -3.30 13.46
CA SER A 168 -14.65 -4.06 14.09
C SER A 168 -14.78 -5.48 13.55
N ALA A 169 -15.29 -6.38 14.39
CA ALA A 169 -15.68 -7.73 13.98
C ALA A 169 -16.79 -7.73 12.90
N ALA A 170 -17.62 -6.67 12.86
CA ALA A 170 -18.62 -6.51 11.81
C ALA A 170 -17.97 -6.26 10.45
N PHE A 171 -16.99 -5.36 10.39
CA PHE A 171 -16.25 -5.09 9.16
C PHE A 171 -15.42 -6.30 8.74
N ALA A 172 -14.80 -7.01 9.69
CA ALA A 172 -14.05 -8.24 9.40
C ALA A 172 -14.85 -9.30 8.63
N ARG A 173 -16.17 -9.39 8.86
CA ARG A 173 -17.08 -10.29 8.12
C ARG A 173 -17.39 -9.80 6.70
N LEU A 174 -17.37 -8.49 6.48
CA LEU A 174 -17.64 -7.88 5.16
C LEU A 174 -16.38 -7.82 4.29
N ASN A 175 -15.21 -7.62 4.92
CA ASN A 175 -13.93 -7.37 4.26
C ASN A 175 -13.63 -8.35 3.12
N THR A 176 -13.85 -9.65 3.35
CA THR A 176 -13.63 -10.68 2.33
C THR A 176 -14.40 -10.40 1.04
N SER A 177 -15.72 -10.17 1.15
CA SER A 177 -16.59 -9.91 -0.01
C SER A 177 -16.30 -8.55 -0.64
N LEU A 178 -15.97 -7.55 0.17
CA LEU A 178 -15.62 -6.21 -0.33
C LEU A 178 -14.34 -6.25 -1.16
N VAL A 179 -13.26 -6.84 -0.63
CA VAL A 179 -11.97 -6.97 -1.33
C VAL A 179 -12.13 -7.77 -2.61
N GLU A 180 -12.83 -8.91 -2.56
CA GLU A 180 -13.08 -9.73 -3.74
C GLU A 180 -13.82 -8.96 -4.85
N ARG A 181 -14.92 -8.28 -4.50
CA ARG A 181 -15.72 -7.52 -5.47
C ARG A 181 -14.99 -6.30 -6.01
N ALA A 182 -14.27 -5.56 -5.18
CA ALA A 182 -13.44 -4.45 -5.61
C ALA A 182 -12.36 -4.93 -6.59
N THR A 183 -11.66 -6.02 -6.24
CA THR A 183 -10.64 -6.65 -7.10
C THR A 183 -11.24 -7.03 -8.45
N ARG A 184 -12.41 -7.70 -8.47
CA ARG A 184 -13.09 -8.09 -9.71
C ARG A 184 -13.45 -6.93 -10.61
N VAL A 185 -13.93 -5.82 -10.04
CA VAL A 185 -14.27 -4.62 -10.81
C VAL A 185 -13.02 -4.05 -11.47
N PHE A 186 -11.98 -3.79 -10.68
CA PHE A 186 -10.78 -3.13 -11.18
C PHE A 186 -9.81 -4.05 -11.93
N ALA A 187 -10.11 -5.35 -12.01
CA ALA A 187 -9.46 -6.29 -12.93
C ALA A 187 -9.88 -6.09 -14.40
N ALA A 188 -10.91 -5.29 -14.68
CA ALA A 188 -11.38 -5.05 -16.03
C ALA A 188 -10.36 -4.24 -16.87
N ALA A 189 -10.13 -4.68 -18.11
CA ALA A 189 -9.13 -4.09 -19.01
C ALA A 189 -9.34 -2.59 -19.30
N GLU A 190 -10.57 -2.09 -19.18
CA GLU A 190 -10.86 -0.67 -19.40
C GLU A 190 -10.13 0.26 -18.42
N PHE A 191 -9.73 -0.23 -17.25
CA PHE A 191 -9.01 0.58 -16.26
C PHE A 191 -7.52 0.69 -16.55
N CYS A 192 -6.97 -0.06 -17.52
CA CYS A 192 -5.55 -0.06 -17.87
C CYS A 192 -4.61 -0.22 -16.66
N ILE A 193 -5.00 -1.05 -15.69
CA ILE A 193 -4.21 -1.32 -14.47
C ILE A 193 -3.21 -2.43 -14.76
N ASP A 194 -1.94 -2.21 -14.38
CA ASP A 194 -0.87 -3.20 -14.53
C ASP A 194 -0.72 -4.07 -13.27
N LEU A 195 -0.94 -3.50 -12.07
CA LEU A 195 -0.94 -4.25 -10.81
C LEU A 195 -2.03 -3.74 -9.87
N LEU A 196 -2.67 -4.67 -9.16
CA LEU A 196 -3.61 -4.34 -8.09
C LEU A 196 -2.92 -4.47 -6.73
N LYS A 197 -2.86 -3.38 -5.97
CA LYS A 197 -2.42 -3.37 -4.57
C LYS A 197 -3.65 -3.51 -3.68
N VAL A 198 -3.87 -4.69 -3.11
CA VAL A 198 -5.12 -5.04 -2.40
C VAL A 198 -4.88 -5.41 -0.94
N GLU A 199 -5.90 -5.20 -0.12
CA GLU A 199 -5.93 -5.61 1.28
C GLU A 199 -5.86 -7.14 1.41
N LEU A 200 -5.39 -7.62 2.56
CA LEU A 200 -5.62 -9.02 2.91
C LEU A 200 -7.14 -9.24 3.03
N PRO A 201 -7.72 -10.26 2.38
CA PRO A 201 -9.17 -10.48 2.37
C PRO A 201 -9.73 -11.00 3.70
N VAL A 202 -8.89 -11.10 4.75
CA VAL A 202 -9.26 -11.59 6.08
C VAL A 202 -8.59 -10.76 7.15
N SER A 203 -9.33 -10.49 8.24
CA SER A 203 -8.73 -9.98 9.47
C SER A 203 -8.26 -11.16 10.33
N LEU A 204 -6.94 -11.34 10.42
CA LEU A 204 -6.34 -12.51 11.07
C LEU A 204 -6.60 -12.59 12.57
N GLY A 205 -6.94 -11.48 13.22
CA GLY A 205 -7.36 -11.48 14.63
C GLY A 205 -8.67 -12.24 14.89
N HIS A 206 -9.37 -12.64 13.83
CA HIS A 206 -10.62 -13.38 13.88
C HIS A 206 -10.53 -14.80 13.31
N VAL A 207 -9.33 -15.29 12.98
CA VAL A 207 -9.12 -16.62 12.41
C VAL A 207 -8.72 -17.62 13.50
N GLU A 208 -9.27 -18.83 13.43
CA GLU A 208 -8.96 -19.95 14.34
C GLU A 208 -7.45 -20.13 14.57
N GLY A 209 -7.06 -20.24 15.84
CA GLY A 209 -5.67 -20.27 16.28
C GLY A 209 -5.04 -18.90 16.57
N ILE A 210 -5.78 -17.81 16.35
CA ILE A 210 -5.36 -16.42 16.63
C ILE A 210 -6.52 -15.69 17.33
N GLY A 211 -6.43 -15.46 18.65
CA GLY A 211 -7.42 -14.65 19.40
C GLY A 211 -8.77 -15.34 19.65
N GLU A 212 -9.87 -14.57 19.52
CA GLU A 212 -11.27 -15.05 19.61
C GLU A 212 -11.82 -15.31 18.19
N PRO A 213 -11.84 -16.58 17.72
CA PRO A 213 -12.04 -16.86 16.31
C PRO A 213 -13.51 -16.81 15.92
N THR A 214 -13.79 -16.10 14.82
CA THR A 214 -15.10 -16.08 14.14
C THR A 214 -15.04 -16.68 12.73
N MET A 215 -13.85 -17.11 12.30
CA MET A 215 -13.57 -17.72 11.00
C MET A 215 -12.60 -18.90 11.16
N SER A 216 -12.88 -20.03 10.52
CA SER A 216 -11.98 -21.19 10.48
C SER A 216 -10.78 -20.96 9.56
N VAL A 217 -9.71 -21.74 9.73
CA VAL A 217 -8.57 -21.72 8.80
C VAL A 217 -8.99 -22.08 7.37
N ALA A 218 -9.98 -22.97 7.21
CA ALA A 218 -10.47 -23.39 5.89
C ALA A 218 -11.19 -22.24 5.16
N GLU A 219 -12.05 -21.50 5.86
CA GLU A 219 -12.72 -20.30 5.35
C GLU A 219 -11.71 -19.21 5.00
N ALA A 220 -10.71 -18.98 5.87
CA ALA A 220 -9.67 -18.00 5.58
C ALA A 220 -8.89 -18.34 4.29
N LYS A 221 -8.51 -19.62 4.11
CA LYS A 221 -7.86 -20.05 2.85
C LYS A 221 -8.77 -19.90 1.64
N HIS A 222 -10.07 -20.14 1.78
CA HIS A 222 -11.03 -19.95 0.70
C HIS A 222 -11.18 -18.47 0.33
N ALA A 223 -11.22 -17.57 1.31
CA ALA A 223 -11.23 -16.13 1.10
C ALA A 223 -10.01 -15.66 0.29
N PHE A 224 -8.81 -16.11 0.65
CA PHE A 224 -7.59 -15.82 -0.10
C PHE A 224 -7.66 -16.29 -1.56
N ARG A 225 -8.12 -17.53 -1.81
CA ARG A 225 -8.25 -18.03 -3.19
C ARG A 225 -9.24 -17.21 -4.01
N THR A 226 -10.44 -16.98 -3.48
CA THR A 226 -11.52 -16.31 -4.21
C THR A 226 -11.16 -14.85 -4.52
N ALA A 227 -10.54 -14.14 -3.56
CA ALA A 227 -10.07 -12.78 -3.78
C ALA A 227 -8.95 -12.70 -4.83
N ALA A 228 -8.03 -13.68 -4.86
CA ALA A 228 -6.99 -13.73 -5.88
C ALA A 228 -7.54 -14.13 -7.26
N GLU A 229 -8.44 -15.11 -7.34
CA GLU A 229 -9.13 -15.51 -8.57
C GLU A 229 -9.92 -14.35 -9.19
N ALA A 230 -10.46 -13.46 -8.37
CA ALA A 230 -11.16 -12.25 -8.82
C ALA A 230 -10.26 -11.28 -9.63
N ALA A 231 -8.94 -11.33 -9.45
CA ALA A 231 -8.00 -10.50 -10.21
C ALA A 231 -7.75 -11.00 -11.64
N GLY A 232 -8.14 -12.24 -11.96
CA GLY A 232 -7.84 -12.87 -13.24
C GLY A 232 -6.33 -12.91 -13.50
N ASP A 233 -5.90 -12.28 -14.59
CA ASP A 233 -4.50 -12.22 -15.00
C ASP A 233 -3.74 -11.02 -14.39
N ILE A 234 -4.43 -10.09 -13.70
CA ILE A 234 -3.76 -8.93 -13.11
C ILE A 234 -2.96 -9.37 -11.87
N PRO A 235 -1.64 -9.12 -11.81
CA PRO A 235 -0.84 -9.43 -10.64
C PRO A 235 -1.29 -8.62 -9.42
N ILE A 236 -1.39 -9.30 -8.27
CA ILE A 236 -1.77 -8.68 -7.00
C ILE A 236 -0.57 -8.46 -6.07
N LEU A 237 -0.54 -7.31 -5.41
CA LEU A 237 0.35 -7.00 -4.29
C LEU A 237 -0.49 -6.89 -3.01
N TYR A 238 -0.10 -7.59 -1.95
CA TYR A 238 -0.76 -7.39 -0.66
C TYR A 238 -0.25 -6.14 0.05
N LEU A 239 -1.17 -5.35 0.59
CA LEU A 239 -0.88 -4.22 1.47
C LEU A 239 -1.21 -4.56 2.93
N SER A 240 -0.54 -3.89 3.87
CA SER A 240 -0.67 -4.24 5.29
C SER A 240 -1.83 -3.55 6.02
N ALA A 241 -2.45 -2.52 5.46
CA ALA A 241 -3.63 -1.82 6.01
C ALA A 241 -3.51 -1.36 7.48
N GLY A 242 -2.28 -1.23 8.01
CA GLY A 242 -2.05 -0.85 9.42
C GLY A 242 -2.12 -2.00 10.43
N VAL A 243 -2.21 -3.27 9.99
CA VAL A 243 -2.00 -4.41 10.88
C VAL A 243 -0.55 -4.46 11.37
N THR A 244 -0.31 -5.14 12.49
CA THR A 244 1.03 -5.33 13.05
C THR A 244 1.91 -6.15 12.10
N PHE A 245 3.24 -6.06 12.28
CA PHE A 245 4.20 -6.92 11.56
C PHE A 245 3.81 -8.40 11.59
N GLY A 246 3.55 -8.94 12.78
CA GLY A 246 3.25 -10.36 12.97
C GLY A 246 1.95 -10.80 12.33
N GLN A 247 0.93 -9.93 12.34
CA GLN A 247 -0.32 -10.17 11.61
C GLN A 247 -0.05 -10.18 10.10
N PHE A 248 0.68 -9.19 9.56
CA PHE A 248 0.94 -9.15 8.13
C PHE A 248 1.73 -10.38 7.66
N GLU A 249 2.79 -10.75 8.37
CA GLU A 249 3.57 -11.96 8.12
C GLU A 249 2.71 -13.23 8.15
N ALA A 250 1.81 -13.36 9.14
CA ALA A 250 0.88 -14.48 9.22
C ALA A 250 -0.11 -14.52 8.04
N GLY A 251 -0.50 -13.36 7.53
CA GLY A 251 -1.37 -13.21 6.36
C GLY A 251 -0.71 -13.68 5.08
N LEU A 252 0.53 -13.27 4.84
CA LEU A 252 1.32 -13.75 3.70
C LEU A 252 1.52 -15.27 3.75
N LYS A 253 1.85 -15.83 4.93
CA LYS A 253 1.91 -17.29 5.15
C LYS A 253 0.56 -17.97 4.90
N MET A 254 -0.55 -17.32 5.23
CA MET A 254 -1.89 -17.85 4.94
C MET A 254 -2.18 -17.87 3.45
N ALA A 255 -1.86 -16.80 2.72
CA ALA A 255 -1.99 -16.73 1.26
C ALA A 255 -1.21 -17.87 0.58
N ARG A 256 0.05 -18.09 0.98
CA ARG A 256 0.87 -19.22 0.51
C ARG A 256 0.22 -20.56 0.80
N ARG A 257 -0.24 -20.79 2.04
CA ARG A 257 -0.96 -22.03 2.44
C ARG A 257 -2.32 -22.21 1.76
N ALA A 258 -2.90 -21.14 1.21
CA ALA A 258 -4.13 -21.18 0.43
C ALA A 258 -3.86 -21.54 -1.04
N GLY A 259 -2.59 -21.60 -1.47
CA GLY A 259 -2.19 -21.86 -2.86
C GLY A 259 -2.16 -20.61 -3.74
N VAL A 260 -2.29 -19.42 -3.15
CA VAL A 260 -2.27 -18.15 -3.88
C VAL A 260 -0.83 -17.75 -4.19
N LYS A 261 -0.59 -17.27 -5.41
CA LYS A 261 0.70 -16.76 -5.88
C LYS A 261 0.58 -15.26 -6.18
N PRO A 262 0.65 -14.39 -5.17
CA PRO A 262 0.65 -12.95 -5.41
C PRO A 262 1.95 -12.56 -6.15
N ALA A 263 1.94 -11.43 -6.86
CA ALA A 263 3.15 -10.83 -7.40
C ALA A 263 4.11 -10.40 -6.28
N GLY A 264 3.58 -10.12 -5.08
CA GLY A 264 4.37 -9.71 -3.95
C GLY A 264 3.57 -9.02 -2.85
N PHE A 265 4.23 -8.11 -2.14
CA PHE A 265 3.61 -7.20 -1.20
C PHE A 265 4.17 -5.79 -1.35
N MET A 266 3.42 -4.82 -0.86
CA MET A 266 3.90 -3.46 -0.63
C MET A 266 3.41 -2.98 0.72
N CYS A 267 4.29 -3.02 1.72
CA CYS A 267 3.93 -2.72 3.11
C CYS A 267 4.61 -1.45 3.62
N GLY A 268 3.89 -0.71 4.46
CA GLY A 268 4.45 0.45 5.15
C GLY A 268 4.56 0.19 6.64
N ARG A 269 3.57 0.65 7.40
CA ARG A 269 3.52 0.58 8.88
C ARG A 269 3.92 -0.78 9.45
N ALA A 270 3.47 -1.89 8.87
CA ALA A 270 3.84 -3.22 9.38
C ALA A 270 5.37 -3.46 9.39
N ALA A 271 6.13 -2.85 8.49
CA ALA A 271 7.57 -2.97 8.46
C ALA A 271 8.25 -1.98 9.42
N TRP A 272 7.79 -0.72 9.47
CA TRP A 272 8.57 0.36 10.09
C TRP A 272 7.89 1.18 11.20
N SER A 273 6.62 0.92 11.57
CA SER A 273 5.90 1.77 12.54
C SER A 273 6.59 1.92 13.89
N ASP A 274 7.29 0.89 14.35
CA ASP A 274 8.00 0.90 15.63
C ASP A 274 9.19 1.87 15.61
N ALA A 275 9.68 2.23 14.42
CA ALA A 275 10.71 3.25 14.26
C ALA A 275 10.21 4.66 14.58
N ILE A 276 8.89 4.91 14.58
CA ILE A 276 8.32 6.22 14.98
C ILE A 276 8.69 6.53 16.43
N GLU A 277 8.55 5.54 17.32
CA GLU A 277 8.91 5.70 18.74
C GLU A 277 10.43 5.87 18.91
N VAL A 278 11.23 5.13 18.13
CA VAL A 278 12.70 5.28 18.13
C VAL A 278 13.09 6.68 17.67
N PHE A 279 12.44 7.20 16.64
CA PHE A 279 12.64 8.56 16.13
C PHE A 279 12.26 9.60 17.18
N GLY A 280 11.10 9.42 17.80
CA GLY A 280 10.58 10.28 18.87
C GLY A 280 11.53 10.40 20.06
N THR A 281 12.01 9.26 20.54
CA THR A 281 12.75 9.17 21.82
C THR A 281 14.26 9.19 21.69
N LYS A 282 14.82 8.75 20.55
CA LYS A 282 16.26 8.57 20.35
C LYS A 282 16.82 9.28 19.11
N GLY A 283 15.96 9.91 18.30
CA GLY A 283 16.37 10.73 17.16
C GLY A 283 16.78 9.95 15.90
N GLN A 284 17.30 10.68 14.92
CA GLN A 284 17.51 10.21 13.55
C GLN A 284 18.55 9.07 13.46
N ASP A 285 19.70 9.20 14.12
CA ASP A 285 20.78 8.19 14.04
C ASP A 285 20.34 6.83 14.59
N ALA A 286 19.62 6.84 15.72
CA ALA A 286 19.07 5.61 16.31
C ALA A 286 18.00 4.99 15.41
N THR A 287 17.19 5.82 14.74
CA THR A 287 16.16 5.37 13.79
C THR A 287 16.79 4.72 12.57
N MET A 288 17.84 5.33 12.02
CA MET A 288 18.61 4.76 10.91
C MET A 288 19.22 3.41 11.29
N GLY A 289 19.80 3.30 12.49
CA GLY A 289 20.31 2.03 13.01
C GLY A 289 19.23 0.96 13.21
N TRP A 290 18.05 1.35 13.68
CA TRP A 290 16.91 0.44 13.83
C TRP A 290 16.40 -0.05 12.46
N MET A 291 16.25 0.84 11.49
CA MET A 291 15.80 0.49 10.14
C MET A 291 16.80 -0.44 9.43
N ALA A 292 18.09 -0.13 9.53
CA ALA A 292 19.17 -0.94 8.95
C ALA A 292 19.36 -2.31 9.63
N SER A 293 18.68 -2.57 10.76
CA SER A 293 18.72 -3.85 11.47
C SER A 293 17.34 -4.52 11.47
N GLU A 294 16.48 -4.14 12.41
CA GLU A 294 15.15 -4.72 12.58
C GLU A 294 14.25 -4.47 11.36
N GLY A 295 14.32 -3.29 10.75
CA GLY A 295 13.56 -2.97 9.54
C GLY A 295 13.89 -3.89 8.37
N LEU A 296 15.18 -4.08 8.07
CA LEU A 296 15.64 -5.00 7.02
C LEU A 296 15.32 -6.47 7.35
N ARG A 297 15.53 -6.90 8.60
CA ARG A 297 15.17 -8.25 9.06
C ARG A 297 13.67 -8.54 8.89
N ARG A 298 12.81 -7.53 9.12
CA ARG A 298 11.37 -7.64 8.89
C ARG A 298 11.06 -7.82 7.42
N LEU A 299 11.70 -7.05 6.55
CA LEU A 299 11.52 -7.16 5.10
C LEU A 299 11.90 -8.55 4.59
N GLU A 300 13.05 -9.10 5.02
CA GLU A 300 13.48 -10.47 4.70
C GLU A 300 12.44 -11.51 5.13
N ARG A 301 11.93 -11.41 6.36
CA ARG A 301 10.90 -12.32 6.86
C ARG A 301 9.58 -12.25 6.08
N LEU A 302 9.20 -11.08 5.59
CA LEU A 302 8.01 -10.94 4.73
C LEU A 302 8.25 -11.57 3.35
N ALA A 303 9.45 -11.44 2.80
CA ALA A 303 9.84 -12.12 1.56
C ALA A 303 9.79 -13.65 1.72
N GLU A 304 10.36 -14.19 2.81
CA GLU A 304 10.29 -15.62 3.16
C GLU A 304 8.86 -16.11 3.42
N ALA A 305 7.97 -15.25 3.91
CA ALA A 305 6.57 -15.59 4.15
C ALA A 305 5.79 -15.87 2.85
N LEU A 306 6.25 -15.35 1.72
CA LEU A 306 5.67 -15.58 0.39
C LEU A 306 6.22 -16.81 -0.33
N GLN A 307 7.44 -17.26 -0.01
CA GLN A 307 8.13 -18.38 -0.67
C GLN A 307 7.71 -19.73 -0.10
#